data_AF-A6F044-F1
#
_entry.id   AF-A6F044-F1
#
_cell.length_a   1.000
_cell.length_b   1.000
_cell.length_c   1.000
_cell.angle_alpha   90.00
_cell.angle_beta   90.00
_cell.angle_gamma   90.00
#
_symmetry.space_group_name_H-M   'P 1'
#
loop_
_entity.id
_entity.type
_entity.pdbx_description
1 polymer ?
#
loop_
_entity_poly.entity_id
_entity_poly.type
_entity_poly.pdbx_seq_one_letter_code
_entity_poly.pdbx_strand_id
1 'polypeptide(L)'
;MEKIAEQARGRLWFQLYMWQDEALSYQLVQRAKDAGFEALVVTVDAALGNNREYNQRNGFSIPFKVSARSIIDMLRHPRWMVSVLGRYLATSGMPRHENYPARYQHRIAFGSGQAKPVRQSGMTWADIGRLREFWPGKFIVKGILRPEDALLAIEHGADGIVVSNHGGRNLDSSVASIDALPDIVAAVAGRATVLFDSGIRRGSDIAKALALGADSVLVGRATLYGVAAGGQRGAEHALKILRSELRKTMAYLGCTDVSELTPDIFAKTAPVRRETIETLPSQE
;
A
#
# COMPACT_ATOMS: atom_id res chain seq x y z
N MET A 1 2.05 -7.32 -17.02
CA MET A 1 0.86 -6.50 -16.66
C MET A 1 -0.28 -6.72 -17.65
N GLU A 2 0.06 -6.94 -18.91
CA GLU A 2 -0.77 -7.25 -20.06
C GLU A 2 -1.72 -8.43 -19.79
N LYS A 3 -1.20 -9.55 -19.26
CA LYS A 3 -2.03 -10.69 -18.84
C LYS A 3 -3.09 -10.33 -17.79
N ILE A 4 -2.80 -9.37 -16.89
CA ILE A 4 -3.81 -8.89 -15.93
C ILE A 4 -4.85 -8.04 -16.67
N ALA A 5 -4.43 -7.17 -17.59
CA ALA A 5 -5.32 -6.35 -18.41
C ALA A 5 -6.29 -7.19 -19.26
N GLU A 6 -5.80 -8.30 -19.83
CA GLU A 6 -6.63 -9.22 -20.62
C GLU A 6 -7.67 -9.99 -19.80
N GLN A 7 -7.35 -10.31 -18.53
CA GLN A 7 -8.16 -11.21 -17.71
C GLN A 7 -9.06 -10.49 -16.71
N ALA A 8 -8.65 -9.30 -16.26
CA ALA A 8 -9.41 -8.53 -15.28
C ALA A 8 -10.59 -7.82 -15.96
N ARG A 9 -11.73 -7.82 -15.27
CA ARG A 9 -12.95 -7.11 -15.71
C ARG A 9 -13.16 -5.77 -15.01
N GLY A 10 -12.24 -5.39 -14.11
CA GLY A 10 -12.34 -4.19 -13.29
C GLY A 10 -11.45 -3.06 -13.78
N ARG A 11 -11.55 -1.90 -13.11
CA ARG A 11 -10.67 -0.74 -13.32
C ARG A 11 -9.24 -1.08 -12.87
N LEU A 12 -8.24 -0.77 -13.71
CA LEU A 12 -6.86 -1.18 -13.48
C LEU A 12 -5.94 0.02 -13.27
N TRP A 13 -5.26 0.05 -12.12
CA TRP A 13 -4.27 1.07 -11.77
C TRP A 13 -2.88 0.43 -11.68
N PHE A 14 -1.87 1.14 -12.17
CA PHE A 14 -0.50 0.64 -12.19
C PHE A 14 0.34 1.36 -11.15
N GLN A 15 0.97 0.61 -10.23
CA GLN A 15 1.88 1.16 -9.25
C GLN A 15 3.33 1.13 -9.76
N LEU A 16 4.03 2.27 -9.68
CA LEU A 16 5.41 2.44 -10.12
C LEU A 16 6.35 2.81 -8.97
N TYR A 17 7.53 2.19 -8.95
CA TYR A 17 8.73 2.73 -8.31
C TYR A 17 9.68 3.17 -9.42
N MET A 18 10.26 4.36 -9.31
CA MET A 18 11.28 4.80 -10.25
C MET A 18 12.57 4.02 -10.04
N TRP A 19 13.18 3.61 -11.16
CA TRP A 19 14.55 3.11 -11.19
C TRP A 19 15.53 4.24 -11.47
N GLN A 20 16.79 4.03 -11.07
CA GLN A 20 17.88 4.96 -11.35
C GLN A 20 18.08 5.19 -12.86
N ASP A 21 17.88 4.13 -13.66
CA ASP A 21 17.75 4.22 -15.11
C ASP A 21 16.30 4.60 -15.45
N GLU A 22 16.04 5.91 -15.55
CA GLU A 22 14.70 6.46 -15.76
C GLU A 22 14.05 5.93 -17.05
N ALA A 23 14.84 5.68 -18.10
CA ALA A 23 14.34 5.19 -19.38
C ALA A 23 13.60 3.85 -19.23
N LEU A 24 14.07 2.96 -18.35
CA LEU A 24 13.37 1.72 -18.03
C LEU A 24 12.03 1.97 -17.36
N SER A 25 11.95 2.99 -16.51
CA SER A 25 10.71 3.37 -15.82
C SER A 25 9.70 3.93 -16.83
N TYR A 26 10.13 4.79 -17.76
CA TYR A 26 9.26 5.34 -18.81
C TYR A 26 8.78 4.26 -19.79
N GLN A 27 9.62 3.29 -20.16
CA GLN A 27 9.18 2.13 -20.94
C GLN A 27 8.10 1.32 -20.20
N LEU A 28 8.23 1.16 -18.89
CA LEU A 28 7.23 0.48 -18.07
C LEU A 28 5.91 1.26 -18.01
N VAL A 29 5.98 2.58 -17.89
CA VAL A 29 4.81 3.49 -17.94
C VAL A 29 4.10 3.40 -19.28
N GLN A 30 4.85 3.40 -20.39
CA GLN A 30 4.29 3.25 -21.73
C GLN A 30 3.56 1.91 -21.88
N ARG A 31 4.16 0.81 -21.41
CA ARG A 31 3.49 -0.51 -21.39
C ARG A 31 2.20 -0.52 -20.59
N ALA A 32 2.18 0.15 -19.43
CA ALA A 32 0.96 0.26 -18.63
C ALA A 32 -0.14 1.05 -19.37
N LYS A 33 0.25 2.13 -20.06
CA LYS A 33 -0.66 2.93 -20.90
C LYS A 33 -1.23 2.09 -22.05
N ASP A 34 -0.38 1.39 -22.78
CA ASP A 34 -0.78 0.55 -23.92
C ASP A 34 -1.67 -0.63 -23.48
N ALA A 35 -1.47 -1.14 -22.26
CA ALA A 35 -2.31 -2.16 -21.67
C ALA A 35 -3.64 -1.63 -21.10
N GLY A 36 -3.95 -0.33 -21.25
CA GLY A 36 -5.23 0.26 -20.86
C GLY A 36 -5.40 0.53 -19.36
N PHE A 37 -4.31 0.65 -18.60
CA PHE A 37 -4.40 1.10 -17.21
C PHE A 37 -4.87 2.56 -17.16
N GLU A 38 -5.83 2.86 -16.29
CA GLU A 38 -6.49 4.19 -16.24
C GLU A 38 -5.80 5.18 -15.28
N ALA A 39 -4.98 4.67 -14.36
CA ALA A 39 -4.23 5.50 -13.42
C ALA A 39 -2.81 4.96 -13.17
N LEU A 40 -1.89 5.89 -12.93
CA LEU A 40 -0.52 5.63 -12.51
C LEU A 40 -0.34 6.09 -11.06
N VAL A 41 0.12 5.18 -10.20
CA VAL A 41 0.34 5.43 -8.78
C VAL A 41 1.85 5.37 -8.50
N VAL A 42 2.47 6.52 -8.29
CA VAL A 42 3.91 6.62 -8.03
C VAL A 42 4.16 6.55 -6.54
N THR A 43 4.96 5.58 -6.09
CA THR A 43 5.25 5.42 -4.66
C THR A 43 6.56 6.09 -4.29
N VAL A 44 6.49 7.11 -3.44
CA VAL A 44 7.63 7.98 -3.08
C VAL A 44 8.25 7.65 -1.71
N ASP A 45 7.59 6.82 -0.90
CA ASP A 45 8.02 6.49 0.47
C ASP A 45 9.00 5.29 0.57
N ALA A 46 9.59 4.85 -0.55
CA ALA A 46 10.39 3.61 -0.61
C ALA A 46 11.71 3.78 -1.39
N ALA A 47 12.35 4.93 -1.20
CA ALA A 47 13.64 5.29 -1.81
C ALA A 47 14.76 4.27 -1.51
N LEU A 48 14.75 3.70 -0.31
CA LEU A 48 15.71 2.69 0.13
C LEU A 48 15.05 1.34 0.42
N GLY A 49 15.89 0.30 0.51
CA GLY A 49 15.46 -1.01 1.00
C GLY A 49 14.95 -0.92 2.44
N ASN A 50 13.85 -1.59 2.74
CA ASN A 50 13.31 -1.66 4.09
C ASN A 50 14.12 -2.61 4.99
N ASN A 51 14.28 -2.25 6.26
CA ASN A 51 14.83 -3.14 7.28
C ASN A 51 13.72 -4.01 7.89
N ARG A 52 13.30 -5.07 7.17
CA ARG A 52 12.38 -6.07 7.71
C ARG A 52 13.17 -7.18 8.37
N GLU A 53 13.51 -7.00 9.64
CA GLU A 53 14.35 -7.93 10.40
C GLU A 53 13.84 -9.37 10.36
N TYR A 54 12.52 -9.58 10.42
CA TYR A 54 11.92 -10.91 10.35
C TYR A 54 12.21 -11.61 9.01
N ASN A 55 12.31 -10.88 7.90
CA ASN A 55 12.71 -11.48 6.62
C ASN A 55 14.16 -11.95 6.67
N GLN A 56 15.05 -11.14 7.24
CA GLN A 56 16.46 -11.50 7.38
C GLN A 56 16.64 -12.71 8.31
N ARG A 57 16.00 -12.70 9.47
CA ARG A 57 16.01 -13.80 10.46
C ARG A 57 15.47 -15.11 9.90
N ASN A 58 14.47 -15.05 9.02
CA ASN A 58 13.84 -16.24 8.43
C ASN A 58 14.49 -16.68 7.10
N GLY A 59 15.56 -16.03 6.65
CA GLY A 59 16.16 -16.32 5.34
C GLY A 59 15.28 -15.95 4.15
N PHE A 60 14.21 -15.17 4.37
CA PHE A 60 13.28 -14.64 3.37
C PHE A 60 13.84 -13.35 2.70
N SER A 61 15.16 -13.30 2.52
CA SER A 61 15.81 -12.30 1.68
C SER A 61 15.88 -12.78 0.23
N ILE A 62 16.28 -11.91 -0.70
CA ILE A 62 16.56 -12.30 -2.08
C ILE A 62 18.08 -12.25 -2.26
N PRO A 63 18.75 -13.37 -2.54
CA PRO A 63 18.20 -14.71 -2.79
C PRO A 63 17.70 -15.41 -1.52
N PHE A 64 16.70 -16.29 -1.67
CA PHE A 64 16.17 -17.07 -0.55
C PHE A 64 17.27 -17.95 0.05
N LYS A 65 17.46 -17.85 1.36
CA LYS A 65 18.40 -18.69 2.11
C LYS A 65 17.62 -19.86 2.70
N VAL A 66 17.75 -21.03 2.08
CA VAL A 66 17.17 -22.26 2.62
C VAL A 66 17.93 -22.64 3.90
N SER A 67 17.19 -22.82 4.99
CA SER A 67 17.72 -23.31 6.26
C SER A 67 16.98 -24.58 6.69
N ALA A 68 17.55 -25.37 7.59
CA ALA A 68 16.85 -26.52 8.18
C ALA A 68 15.51 -26.12 8.80
N ARG A 69 15.45 -24.92 9.42
CA ARG A 69 14.20 -24.34 9.94
C ARG A 69 13.18 -24.12 8.83
N SER A 70 13.58 -23.51 7.71
CA SER A 70 12.70 -23.25 6.57
C SER A 70 12.18 -24.55 5.93
N ILE A 71 13.00 -25.61 5.89
CA ILE A 71 12.60 -26.93 5.39
C ILE A 71 11.55 -27.55 6.32
N ILE A 72 11.81 -27.58 7.63
CA ILE A 72 10.86 -28.11 8.62
C ILE A 72 9.54 -27.33 8.57
N ASP A 73 9.61 -26.00 8.45
CA ASP A 73 8.43 -25.15 8.33
C ASP A 73 7.63 -25.50 7.06
N MET A 74 8.28 -25.65 5.91
CA MET A 74 7.62 -26.04 4.66
C MET A 74 6.94 -27.43 4.79
N LEU A 75 7.63 -28.41 5.39
CA LEU A 75 7.08 -29.76 5.61
C LEU A 75 5.88 -29.76 6.56
N ARG A 76 5.85 -28.85 7.54
CA ARG A 76 4.72 -28.67 8.46
C ARG A 76 3.50 -28.00 7.82
N HIS A 77 3.63 -27.49 6.59
CA HIS A 77 2.55 -26.85 5.85
C HIS A 77 2.21 -27.60 4.54
N PRO A 78 1.77 -28.88 4.62
CA PRO A 78 1.56 -29.71 3.43
C PRO A 78 0.50 -29.16 2.48
N ARG A 79 -0.56 -28.53 3.01
CA ARG A 79 -1.58 -27.87 2.21
C ARG A 79 -0.99 -26.76 1.36
N TRP A 80 -0.12 -25.92 1.95
CA TRP A 80 0.56 -24.85 1.24
C TRP A 80 1.53 -25.40 0.19
N MET A 81 2.29 -26.45 0.51
CA MET A 81 3.19 -27.10 -0.46
C MET A 81 2.42 -27.56 -1.70
N VAL A 82 1.28 -28.23 -1.53
CA VAL A 82 0.48 -28.71 -2.66
C VAL A 82 -0.17 -27.54 -3.41
N SER A 83 -0.87 -26.64 -2.70
CA SER A 83 -1.70 -25.61 -3.33
C SER A 83 -0.93 -24.45 -3.94
N VAL A 84 0.27 -24.16 -3.41
CA VAL A 84 1.11 -23.05 -3.87
C VAL A 84 2.31 -23.59 -4.64
N LEU A 85 3.21 -24.33 -3.99
CA LEU A 85 4.44 -24.78 -4.62
C LEU A 85 4.16 -25.79 -5.75
N GLY A 86 3.33 -26.80 -5.50
CA GLY A 86 2.93 -27.80 -6.50
C GLY A 86 2.23 -27.18 -7.70
N ARG A 87 1.31 -26.25 -7.47
CA ARG A 87 0.67 -25.48 -8.55
C ARG A 87 1.70 -24.72 -9.38
N TYR A 88 2.66 -24.03 -8.76
CA TYR A 88 3.70 -23.33 -9.50
C TYR A 88 4.53 -24.32 -10.32
N LEU A 89 5.01 -25.42 -9.73
CA LEU A 89 5.77 -26.45 -10.44
C LEU A 89 5.02 -27.03 -11.64
N ALA A 90 3.70 -27.21 -11.54
CA ALA A 90 2.86 -27.77 -12.60
C ALA A 90 2.46 -26.78 -13.71
N THR A 91 2.56 -25.47 -13.49
CA THR A 91 2.02 -24.45 -14.41
C THR A 91 3.09 -23.52 -14.97
N SER A 92 3.51 -22.52 -14.20
CA SER A 92 4.44 -21.45 -14.62
C SER A 92 5.87 -21.62 -14.09
N GLY A 93 6.08 -22.65 -13.25
CA GLY A 93 7.24 -22.82 -12.37
C GLY A 93 7.45 -21.64 -11.42
N MET A 94 8.67 -21.51 -10.86
CA MET A 94 8.95 -20.48 -9.84
C MET A 94 8.63 -19.06 -10.31
N PRO A 95 8.03 -18.20 -9.45
CA PRO A 95 7.66 -16.83 -9.77
C PRO A 95 8.82 -15.99 -10.29
N ARG A 96 8.53 -14.97 -11.09
CA ARG A 96 9.48 -14.00 -11.66
C ARG A 96 9.00 -12.57 -11.43
N HIS A 97 9.90 -11.61 -11.58
CA HIS A 97 9.53 -10.20 -11.64
C HIS A 97 9.02 -9.86 -13.05
N GLU A 98 7.79 -10.28 -13.40
CA GLU A 98 7.23 -10.22 -14.77
C GLU A 98 7.22 -8.82 -15.41
N ASN A 99 7.15 -7.76 -14.60
CA ASN A 99 7.13 -6.38 -15.09
C ASN A 99 8.51 -5.71 -15.10
N TYR A 100 9.56 -6.39 -14.65
CA TYR A 100 10.91 -5.82 -14.74
C TYR A 100 11.39 -5.80 -16.20
N PRO A 101 12.38 -4.96 -16.55
CA PRO A 101 13.02 -5.02 -17.85
C PRO A 101 13.56 -6.43 -18.11
N ALA A 102 13.53 -6.89 -19.36
CA ALA A 102 13.87 -8.28 -19.74
C ALA A 102 15.19 -8.78 -19.13
N ARG A 103 16.21 -7.91 -19.09
CA ARG A 103 17.53 -8.20 -18.49
C ARG A 103 17.51 -8.50 -16.99
N TYR A 104 16.43 -8.17 -16.28
CA TYR A 104 16.23 -8.40 -14.84
C TYR A 104 15.04 -9.33 -14.52
N GLN A 105 14.39 -9.93 -15.54
CA GLN A 105 13.26 -10.85 -15.36
C GLN A 105 13.73 -12.25 -14.95
N HIS A 106 14.37 -12.32 -13.80
CA HIS A 106 14.90 -13.57 -13.28
C HIS A 106 13.87 -14.32 -12.43
N ARG A 107 13.99 -15.65 -12.38
CA ARG A 107 13.22 -16.51 -11.48
C ARG A 107 13.63 -16.25 -10.05
N ILE A 108 12.66 -16.11 -9.17
CA ILE A 108 12.92 -16.07 -7.72
C ILE A 108 13.41 -17.46 -7.32
N ALA A 109 14.74 -17.62 -7.31
CA ALA A 109 15.43 -18.88 -7.11
C ALA A 109 16.05 -18.96 -5.71
N PHE A 110 16.33 -20.19 -5.31
CA PHE A 110 17.18 -20.50 -4.16
C PHE A 110 18.64 -20.39 -4.60
N GLY A 111 19.42 -19.53 -3.94
CA GLY A 111 20.84 -19.34 -4.26
C GLY A 111 21.15 -18.44 -5.47
N SER A 112 22.31 -17.79 -5.40
CA SER A 112 22.86 -16.72 -6.26
C SER A 112 22.08 -15.39 -6.27
N GLY A 113 22.77 -14.31 -5.91
CA GLY A 113 22.22 -12.96 -5.91
C GLY A 113 21.96 -12.49 -7.33
N GLN A 114 20.69 -12.29 -7.68
CA GLN A 114 20.32 -11.77 -8.98
C GLN A 114 20.44 -10.24 -8.96
N ALA A 115 21.02 -9.68 -10.02
CA ALA A 115 21.04 -8.25 -10.23
C ALA A 115 19.59 -7.74 -10.31
N LYS A 116 19.30 -6.68 -9.57
CA LYS A 116 18.03 -5.97 -9.63
C LYS A 116 18.28 -4.57 -10.17
N PRO A 117 17.31 -3.97 -10.88
CA PRO A 117 17.38 -2.56 -11.17
C PRO A 117 17.43 -1.79 -9.84
N VAL A 118 18.37 -0.86 -9.75
CA VAL A 118 18.54 0.00 -8.57
C VAL A 118 17.38 0.98 -8.54
N ARG A 119 16.74 1.13 -7.38
CA ARG A 119 15.69 2.13 -7.19
C ARG A 119 16.29 3.52 -7.18
N GLN A 120 15.54 4.49 -7.70
CA GLN A 120 15.93 5.88 -7.57
C GLN A 120 15.75 6.31 -6.10
N SER A 121 16.86 6.64 -5.44
CA SER A 121 16.87 7.05 -4.03
C SER A 121 16.83 8.57 -3.85
N GLY A 122 17.16 9.34 -4.90
CA GLY A 122 17.20 10.80 -4.88
C GLY A 122 16.07 11.44 -5.67
N MET A 123 14.86 10.85 -5.66
CA MET A 123 13.72 11.46 -6.34
C MET A 123 13.40 12.84 -5.76
N THR A 124 13.16 13.78 -6.65
CA THR A 124 12.73 15.15 -6.36
C THR A 124 11.33 15.39 -6.91
N TRP A 125 10.70 16.49 -6.50
CA TRP A 125 9.41 16.90 -7.06
C TRP A 125 9.49 17.25 -8.56
N ALA A 126 10.63 17.74 -9.04
CA ALA A 126 10.86 17.93 -10.47
C ALA A 126 10.73 16.61 -11.25
N ASP A 127 11.19 15.49 -10.68
CA ASP A 127 11.06 14.17 -11.30
C ASP A 127 9.60 13.70 -11.36
N ILE A 128 8.80 14.06 -10.35
CA ILE A 128 7.36 13.82 -10.34
C ILE A 128 6.68 14.61 -11.47
N GLY A 129 7.04 15.89 -11.64
CA GLY A 129 6.56 16.72 -12.75
C GLY A 129 6.95 16.15 -14.12
N ARG A 130 8.21 15.73 -14.30
CA ARG A 130 8.65 15.07 -15.54
C ARG A 130 7.86 13.78 -15.81
N LEU A 131 7.67 12.94 -14.78
CA LEU A 131 6.92 11.70 -14.91
C LEU A 131 5.44 11.94 -15.27
N ARG A 132 4.83 13.01 -14.78
CA ARG A 132 3.48 13.42 -15.16
C ARG A 132 3.35 13.65 -16.68
N GLU A 133 4.37 14.21 -17.33
CA GLU A 133 4.36 14.43 -18.79
C GLU A 133 4.25 13.12 -19.59
N PHE A 134 4.75 12.00 -19.05
CA PHE A 134 4.65 10.67 -19.68
C PHE A 134 3.30 9.98 -19.43
N TRP A 135 2.49 10.48 -18.50
CA TRP A 135 1.20 9.87 -18.12
C TRP A 135 0.03 10.86 -18.24
N PRO A 136 -0.75 10.82 -19.33
CA PRO A 136 -1.88 11.73 -19.53
C PRO A 136 -3.14 11.34 -18.72
N GLY A 137 -3.19 10.12 -18.17
CA GLY A 137 -4.33 9.62 -17.38
C GLY A 137 -4.33 10.15 -15.94
N LYS A 138 -5.04 9.47 -15.03
CA LYS A 138 -5.05 9.88 -13.62
C LYS A 138 -3.70 9.59 -12.97
N PHE A 139 -3.07 10.61 -12.39
CA PHE A 139 -1.74 10.53 -11.79
C PHE A 139 -1.82 10.72 -10.28
N ILE A 140 -1.34 9.71 -9.54
CA ILE A 140 -1.52 9.63 -8.10
C ILE A 140 -0.17 9.47 -7.40
N VAL A 141 0.10 10.28 -6.39
CA VAL A 141 1.34 10.19 -5.59
C VAL A 141 1.06 9.50 -4.26
N LYS A 142 1.72 8.37 -4.00
CA LYS A 142 1.51 7.53 -2.82
C LYS A 142 2.69 7.61 -1.85
N GLY A 143 2.37 7.74 -0.57
CA GLY A 143 3.37 7.80 0.51
C GLY A 143 3.47 9.16 1.17
N ILE A 144 2.40 9.97 1.09
CA ILE A 144 2.35 11.31 1.66
C ILE A 144 1.95 11.22 3.13
N LEU A 145 2.69 11.91 3.99
CA LEU A 145 2.42 11.98 5.44
C LEU A 145 2.51 13.40 5.99
N ARG A 146 2.70 14.40 5.11
CA ARG A 146 2.82 15.80 5.47
C ARG A 146 1.92 16.67 4.58
N PRO A 147 1.28 17.71 5.13
CA PRO A 147 0.51 18.67 4.35
C PRO A 147 1.34 19.33 3.23
N GLU A 148 2.57 19.74 3.52
CA GLU A 148 3.45 20.40 2.54
C GLU A 148 3.73 19.51 1.32
N ASP A 149 3.98 18.21 1.55
CA ASP A 149 4.23 17.24 0.49
C ASP A 149 2.97 16.97 -0.35
N ALA A 150 1.78 17.05 0.26
CA ALA A 150 0.52 16.97 -0.48
C ALA A 150 0.36 18.15 -1.45
N LEU A 151 0.71 19.36 -1.01
CA LEU A 151 0.66 20.56 -1.85
C LEU A 151 1.66 20.47 -3.01
N LEU A 152 2.89 20.02 -2.74
CA LEU A 152 3.90 19.81 -3.77
C LEU A 152 3.48 18.74 -4.77
N ALA A 153 2.85 17.64 -4.33
CA ALA A 153 2.31 16.65 -5.24
C ALA A 153 1.30 17.26 -6.23
N ILE A 154 0.39 18.11 -5.74
CA ILE A 154 -0.62 18.80 -6.55
C ILE A 154 0.04 19.81 -7.51
N GLU A 155 0.98 20.61 -7.02
CA GLU A 155 1.74 21.57 -7.83
C GLU A 155 2.45 20.89 -9.00
N HIS A 156 2.95 19.66 -8.79
CA HIS A 156 3.59 18.84 -9.81
C HIS A 156 2.62 17.93 -10.60
N GLY A 157 1.31 18.22 -10.55
CA GLY A 157 0.31 17.66 -11.45
C GLY A 157 -0.34 16.35 -10.98
N ALA A 158 -0.28 16.02 -9.68
CA ALA A 158 -1.05 14.91 -9.14
C ALA A 158 -2.56 15.22 -9.14
N ASP A 159 -3.35 14.33 -9.74
CA ASP A 159 -4.81 14.31 -9.65
C ASP A 159 -5.29 13.80 -8.27
N GLY A 160 -4.43 13.07 -7.58
CA GLY A 160 -4.73 12.49 -6.27
C GLY A 160 -3.48 12.12 -5.48
N ILE A 161 -3.66 11.92 -4.19
CA ILE A 161 -2.61 11.49 -3.28
C ILE A 161 -3.06 10.26 -2.49
N VAL A 162 -2.10 9.50 -1.96
CA VAL A 162 -2.37 8.45 -0.98
C VAL A 162 -1.65 8.76 0.32
N VAL A 163 -2.42 9.01 1.38
CA VAL A 163 -1.92 9.12 2.74
C VAL A 163 -1.53 7.73 3.24
N SER A 164 -0.22 7.50 3.37
CA SER A 164 0.33 6.15 3.53
C SER A 164 1.69 6.17 4.20
N ASN A 165 1.91 5.25 5.15
CA ASN A 165 3.24 4.94 5.70
C ASN A 165 3.73 3.56 5.23
N HIS A 166 3.30 3.15 4.04
CA HIS A 166 3.60 1.85 3.45
C HIS A 166 3.11 0.64 4.27
N GLY A 167 2.08 0.83 5.09
CA GLY A 167 1.57 -0.15 6.03
C GLY A 167 2.54 -0.45 7.18
N GLY A 168 3.34 0.53 7.61
CA GLY A 168 4.33 0.41 8.68
C GLY A 168 5.49 -0.50 8.29
N ARG A 169 6.02 -0.36 7.07
CA ARG A 169 7.00 -1.29 6.50
C ARG A 169 8.32 -0.67 6.05
N ASN A 170 8.40 0.65 6.01
CA ASN A 170 9.60 1.35 5.50
C ASN A 170 10.29 2.12 6.63
N LEU A 171 9.61 3.06 7.29
CA LEU A 171 10.10 3.76 8.48
C LEU A 171 9.25 3.37 9.69
N ASP A 172 9.88 2.77 10.71
CA ASP A 172 9.19 2.23 11.89
C ASP A 172 8.54 3.34 12.74
N SER A 173 9.30 4.40 13.02
CA SER A 173 8.84 5.57 13.78
C SER A 173 8.06 6.58 12.94
N SER A 174 7.44 6.14 11.85
CA SER A 174 6.53 6.97 11.06
C SER A 174 5.21 7.18 11.81
N VAL A 175 4.61 8.36 11.65
CA VAL A 175 3.26 8.63 12.15
C VAL A 175 2.26 7.61 11.60
N ALA A 176 1.22 7.28 12.37
CA ALA A 176 0.11 6.52 11.82
C ALA A 176 -0.56 7.36 10.71
N SER A 177 -0.83 6.75 9.55
CA SER A 177 -1.40 7.48 8.42
C SER A 177 -2.73 8.17 8.78
N ILE A 178 -3.51 7.59 9.70
CA ILE A 178 -4.81 8.14 10.12
C ILE A 178 -4.66 9.44 10.92
N ASP A 179 -3.55 9.62 11.63
CA ASP A 179 -3.27 10.83 12.40
C ASP A 179 -2.78 11.96 11.47
N ALA A 180 -2.09 11.62 10.37
CA ALA A 180 -1.68 12.59 9.35
C ALA A 180 -2.84 13.01 8.41
N LEU A 181 -3.89 12.21 8.32
CA LEU A 181 -4.97 12.38 7.35
C LEU A 181 -5.71 13.74 7.47
N PRO A 182 -6.14 14.21 8.66
CA PRO A 182 -6.94 15.43 8.76
C PRO A 182 -6.20 16.68 8.28
N ASP A 183 -4.92 16.84 8.67
CA ASP A 183 -4.11 17.99 8.28
C ASP A 183 -3.83 18.00 6.77
N ILE A 184 -3.64 16.82 6.18
CA ILE A 184 -3.47 16.67 4.74
C ILE A 184 -4.77 17.02 4.00
N VAL A 185 -5.92 16.49 4.45
CA VAL A 185 -7.23 16.82 3.85
C VAL A 185 -7.49 18.32 3.90
N ALA A 186 -7.22 18.95 5.05
CA ALA A 186 -7.37 20.39 5.22
C ALA A 186 -6.47 21.18 4.26
N ALA A 187 -5.21 20.77 4.08
CA ALA A 187 -4.30 21.43 3.14
C ALA A 187 -4.68 21.20 1.68
N VAL A 188 -5.10 20.00 1.30
CA VAL A 188 -5.54 19.68 -0.07
C VAL A 188 -6.76 20.52 -0.45
N ALA A 189 -7.70 20.73 0.48
CA ALA A 189 -8.87 21.59 0.32
C ALA A 189 -9.66 21.30 -0.97
N GLY A 190 -9.86 20.01 -1.29
CA GLY A 190 -10.61 19.55 -2.46
C GLY A 190 -9.90 19.71 -3.81
N ARG A 191 -8.63 20.15 -3.84
CA ARG A 191 -7.87 20.32 -5.10
C ARG A 191 -7.43 19.01 -5.75
N ALA A 192 -7.41 17.92 -5.00
CA ALA A 192 -7.07 16.59 -5.47
C ALA A 192 -7.80 15.52 -4.66
N THR A 193 -7.95 14.32 -5.23
CA THR A 193 -8.52 13.17 -4.52
C THR A 193 -7.59 12.68 -3.42
N VAL A 194 -8.07 12.56 -2.19
CA VAL A 194 -7.32 12.04 -1.04
C VAL A 194 -7.71 10.59 -0.80
N LEU A 195 -6.80 9.68 -1.16
CA LEU A 195 -6.92 8.27 -0.84
C LEU A 195 -6.18 7.93 0.45
N PHE A 196 -6.62 6.87 1.13
CA PHE A 196 -6.04 6.48 2.41
C PHE A 196 -5.69 4.99 2.47
N ASP A 197 -4.53 4.62 3.04
CA ASP A 197 -4.23 3.23 3.38
C ASP A 197 -3.55 3.07 4.76
N SER A 198 -2.97 1.89 5.02
CA SER A 198 -2.14 1.61 6.21
C SER A 198 -2.88 1.42 7.53
N GLY A 199 -3.84 0.49 7.56
CA GLY A 199 -4.43 0.08 8.85
C GLY A 199 -5.77 -0.63 8.72
N ILE A 200 -6.49 -0.40 7.62
CA ILE A 200 -7.85 -0.89 7.40
C ILE A 200 -7.97 -2.42 7.57
N ARG A 201 -8.69 -2.86 8.60
CA ARG A 201 -9.04 -4.27 8.85
C ARG A 201 -10.52 -4.48 9.13
N ARG A 202 -11.25 -3.42 9.47
CA ARG A 202 -12.68 -3.44 9.76
C ARG A 202 -13.43 -2.43 8.91
N GLY A 203 -14.73 -2.66 8.75
CA GLY A 203 -15.64 -1.69 8.14
C GLY A 203 -15.69 -0.35 8.88
N SER A 204 -15.53 -0.36 10.21
CA SER A 204 -15.44 0.85 11.03
C SER A 204 -14.15 1.64 10.80
N ASP A 205 -13.05 1.01 10.43
CA ASP A 205 -11.81 1.72 10.05
C ASP A 205 -12.03 2.51 8.76
N ILE A 206 -12.77 1.92 7.81
CA ILE A 206 -13.17 2.59 6.57
C ILE A 206 -14.04 3.79 6.89
N ALA A 207 -15.08 3.61 7.71
CA ALA A 207 -15.98 4.69 8.10
C ALA A 207 -15.25 5.87 8.75
N LYS A 208 -14.28 5.60 9.63
CA LYS A 208 -13.44 6.62 10.27
C LYS A 208 -12.57 7.37 9.27
N ALA A 209 -11.92 6.67 8.34
CA ALA A 209 -11.08 7.32 7.33
C ALA A 209 -11.91 8.24 6.41
N LEU A 210 -13.09 7.78 5.98
CA LEU A 210 -14.03 8.59 5.19
C LEU A 210 -14.53 9.80 5.97
N ALA A 211 -14.91 9.60 7.24
CA ALA A 211 -15.34 10.69 8.13
C ALA A 211 -14.27 11.75 8.39
N LEU A 212 -12.99 11.38 8.32
CA LEU A 212 -11.85 12.31 8.40
C LEU A 212 -11.50 12.95 7.05
N GLY A 213 -12.28 12.68 6.01
CA GLY A 213 -12.20 13.36 4.70
C GLY A 213 -11.39 12.64 3.63
N ALA A 214 -11.07 11.35 3.79
CA ALA A 214 -10.60 10.55 2.66
C ALA A 214 -11.75 10.28 1.67
N ASP A 215 -11.49 10.36 0.38
CA ASP A 215 -12.47 10.03 -0.68
C ASP A 215 -12.64 8.51 -0.86
N SER A 216 -11.58 7.74 -0.58
CA SER A 216 -11.60 6.28 -0.64
C SER A 216 -10.42 5.68 0.12
N VAL A 217 -10.52 4.39 0.45
CA VAL A 217 -9.46 3.63 1.12
C VAL A 217 -8.86 2.55 0.20
N LEU A 218 -7.58 2.23 0.40
CA LEU A 218 -6.92 1.07 -0.20
C LEU A 218 -6.64 0.01 0.86
N VAL A 219 -6.81 -1.26 0.49
CA VAL A 219 -6.59 -2.41 1.37
C VAL A 219 -5.48 -3.30 0.85
N GLY A 220 -4.44 -3.47 1.67
CA GLY A 220 -3.31 -4.37 1.36
C GLY A 220 -3.45 -5.75 1.99
N ARG A 221 -3.02 -5.89 3.25
CA ARG A 221 -2.92 -7.20 3.92
C ARG A 221 -4.26 -7.96 3.99
N ALA A 222 -5.40 -7.28 4.15
CA ALA A 222 -6.70 -7.93 4.31
C ALA A 222 -7.05 -8.86 3.13
N THR A 223 -6.89 -8.38 1.89
CA THR A 223 -7.12 -9.20 0.69
C THR A 223 -6.02 -10.25 0.50
N LEU A 224 -4.77 -9.93 0.84
CA LEU A 224 -3.66 -10.90 0.81
C LEU A 224 -3.86 -12.08 1.78
N TYR A 225 -4.41 -11.83 2.97
CA TYR A 225 -4.79 -12.90 3.90
C TYR A 225 -5.89 -13.78 3.31
N GLY A 226 -6.87 -13.17 2.64
CA GLY A 226 -7.88 -13.90 1.85
C GLY A 226 -7.26 -14.80 0.79
N VAL A 227 -6.33 -14.27 -0.02
CA VAL A 227 -5.61 -15.06 -1.05
C VAL A 227 -4.85 -16.22 -0.42
N ALA A 228 -4.14 -15.98 0.68
CA ALA A 228 -3.37 -17.01 1.37
C ALA A 228 -4.25 -18.13 1.95
N ALA A 229 -5.45 -17.79 2.43
CA ALA A 229 -6.39 -18.75 3.03
C ALA A 229 -7.21 -19.54 1.99
N GLY A 230 -7.61 -18.89 0.88
CA GLY A 230 -8.60 -19.46 -0.05
C GLY A 230 -8.50 -19.00 -1.49
N GLY A 231 -7.36 -18.47 -1.93
CA GLY A 231 -7.17 -17.96 -3.29
C GLY A 231 -8.13 -16.83 -3.64
N GLN A 232 -8.66 -16.82 -4.88
CA GLN A 232 -9.60 -15.81 -5.33
C GLN A 232 -10.83 -15.69 -4.42
N ARG A 233 -11.47 -16.82 -4.08
CA ARG A 233 -12.65 -16.84 -3.19
C ARG A 233 -12.35 -16.23 -1.83
N GLY A 234 -11.16 -16.46 -1.30
CA GLY A 234 -10.74 -15.86 -0.03
C GLY A 234 -10.54 -14.35 -0.12
N ALA A 235 -9.98 -13.84 -1.22
CA ALA A 235 -9.87 -12.39 -1.46
C ALA A 235 -11.26 -11.73 -1.59
N GLU A 236 -12.16 -12.33 -2.37
CA GLU A 236 -13.56 -11.89 -2.50
C GLU A 236 -14.28 -11.91 -1.15
N HIS A 237 -14.05 -12.94 -0.33
CA HIS A 237 -14.63 -13.04 1.01
C HIS A 237 -14.12 -11.92 1.93
N ALA A 238 -12.81 -11.61 1.91
CA ALA A 238 -12.25 -10.51 2.68
C ALA A 238 -12.89 -9.16 2.30
N LEU A 239 -13.07 -8.90 0.99
CA LEU A 239 -13.77 -7.69 0.50
C LEU A 239 -15.24 -7.68 0.93
N LYS A 240 -15.92 -8.83 0.89
CA LYS A 240 -17.32 -8.97 1.34
C LYS A 240 -17.46 -8.66 2.83
N ILE A 241 -16.52 -9.11 3.67
CA ILE A 241 -16.50 -8.79 5.10
C ILE A 241 -16.40 -7.28 5.30
N LEU A 242 -15.39 -6.64 4.69
CA LEU A 242 -15.18 -5.20 4.83
C LEU A 242 -16.41 -4.39 4.38
N ARG A 243 -17.00 -4.75 3.24
CA ARG A 243 -18.24 -4.12 2.74
C ARG A 243 -19.41 -4.34 3.69
N SER A 244 -19.59 -5.56 4.20
CA SER A 244 -20.69 -5.86 5.12
C SER A 244 -20.53 -5.15 6.46
N GLU A 245 -19.31 -5.07 6.98
CA GLU A 245 -19.03 -4.35 8.22
C GLU A 245 -19.23 -2.84 8.04
N LEU A 246 -18.77 -2.26 6.93
CA LEU A 246 -18.98 -0.83 6.64
C LEU A 246 -20.48 -0.49 6.62
N ARG A 247 -21.29 -1.28 5.92
CA ARG A 247 -22.75 -1.10 5.88
C ARG A 247 -23.39 -1.21 7.27
N LYS A 248 -22.95 -2.15 8.10
CA LYS A 248 -23.43 -2.27 9.49
C LYS A 248 -23.02 -1.08 10.33
N THR A 249 -21.78 -0.62 10.20
CA THR A 249 -21.28 0.57 10.90
C THR A 249 -22.09 1.80 10.52
N MET A 250 -22.30 2.05 9.23
CA MET A 250 -23.13 3.16 8.75
C MET A 250 -24.56 3.09 9.30
N ALA A 251 -25.18 1.91 9.31
CA ALA A 251 -26.53 1.73 9.88
C ALA A 251 -26.59 2.08 11.39
N TYR A 252 -25.57 1.69 12.17
CA TYR A 252 -25.49 2.06 13.59
C TYR A 252 -25.17 3.54 13.83
N LEU A 253 -24.52 4.19 12.87
CA LEU A 253 -24.25 5.64 12.89
C LEU A 253 -25.42 6.48 12.35
N GLY A 254 -26.45 5.83 11.79
CA GLY A 254 -27.56 6.53 11.14
C GLY A 254 -27.24 7.08 9.74
N CYS A 255 -26.14 6.66 9.12
CA CYS A 255 -25.75 7.09 7.77
C CYS A 255 -26.30 6.13 6.70
N THR A 256 -26.96 6.67 5.68
CA THR A 256 -27.49 5.94 4.53
C THR A 256 -26.58 6.00 3.31
N ASP A 257 -25.76 7.05 3.20
CA ASP A 257 -24.72 7.22 2.18
C ASP A 257 -23.35 7.45 2.81
N VAL A 258 -22.28 7.10 2.10
CA VAL A 258 -20.91 7.31 2.59
C VAL A 258 -20.56 8.79 2.69
N SER A 259 -21.23 9.67 1.92
CA SER A 259 -21.07 11.12 2.02
C SER A 259 -21.58 11.71 3.34
N GLU A 260 -22.39 10.97 4.09
CA GLU A 260 -22.90 11.39 5.41
C GLU A 260 -21.93 11.06 6.55
N LEU A 261 -20.84 10.34 6.26
CA LEU A 261 -19.79 10.10 7.25
C LEU A 261 -18.96 11.38 7.40
N THR A 262 -19.15 12.10 8.51
CA THR A 262 -18.39 13.32 8.82
C THR A 262 -17.73 13.22 10.20
N PRO A 263 -16.87 14.19 10.60
CA PRO A 263 -16.20 14.14 11.90
C PRO A 263 -17.12 14.11 13.13
N ASP A 264 -18.43 14.35 12.96
CA ASP A 264 -19.43 14.28 14.04
C ASP A 264 -19.64 12.87 14.60
N ILE A 265 -19.25 11.81 13.87
CA ILE A 265 -19.30 10.42 14.35
C ILE A 265 -18.29 10.12 15.47
N PHE A 266 -17.33 11.01 15.69
CA PHE A 266 -16.31 10.86 16.74
C PHE A 266 -16.77 11.50 18.04
N ALA A 267 -16.40 10.89 19.16
CA ALA A 267 -16.60 11.51 20.47
C ALA A 267 -15.79 12.80 20.56
N LYS A 268 -16.45 13.90 20.93
CA LYS A 268 -15.77 15.16 21.25
C LYS A 268 -15.05 15.00 22.59
N THR A 269 -13.75 14.73 22.56
CA THR A 269 -12.94 14.73 23.78
C THR A 269 -12.50 16.15 24.09
N ALA A 270 -13.01 16.74 25.19
CA ALA A 270 -12.32 17.88 25.80
C ALA A 270 -10.94 17.42 26.28
N PRO A 271 -9.89 18.27 26.21
CA PRO A 271 -8.60 17.92 26.79
C PRO A 271 -8.81 17.63 28.28
N VAL A 272 -8.46 16.43 28.71
CA VAL A 272 -8.41 16.10 30.14
C VAL A 272 -7.33 16.97 30.74
N ARG A 273 -7.70 18.03 31.47
CA ARG A 273 -6.79 18.68 32.41
C ARG A 273 -6.45 17.63 33.44
N ARG A 274 -5.28 16.99 33.30
CA ARG A 274 -4.68 16.28 34.41
C ARG A 274 -4.30 17.37 35.41
N GLU A 275 -5.12 17.55 36.44
CA GLU A 275 -4.70 18.34 37.59
C GLU A 275 -3.38 17.76 38.07
N THR A 276 -2.37 18.61 38.14
CA THR A 276 -1.05 18.27 38.68
C THR A 276 -1.28 17.62 40.04
N ILE A 277 -0.87 16.37 40.23
CA ILE A 277 -0.83 15.77 41.56
C ILE A 277 0.15 16.66 42.33
N GLU A 278 -0.37 17.51 43.22
CA GLU A 278 0.46 18.20 44.20
C GLU A 278 1.26 17.14 44.92
N THR A 279 2.58 17.29 44.86
CA THR A 279 3.56 16.41 45.49
C THR A 279 3.10 16.07 46.91
N LEU A 280 2.85 14.78 47.17
CA LEU A 280 2.62 14.29 48.53
C LEU A 280 3.80 14.75 49.40
N PRO A 281 3.56 15.30 50.60
CA PRO A 281 4.64 15.71 51.49
C PRO A 281 5.56 14.52 51.73
N SER A 282 6.88 14.74 51.60
CA SER A 282 7.89 13.78 52.01
C SER A 282 7.61 13.36 53.45
N GLN A 283 7.37 12.06 53.67
CA GLN A 283 7.32 11.54 55.03
C GLN A 283 8.76 11.58 55.58
N GLU A 284 8.96 12.44 56.59
CA GLU A 284 10.08 12.35 57.54
C GLU A 284 9.94 11.11 58.43
#